data_AF-A0A8T4UP63-F1
#
_entry.id   AF-A0A8T4UP63-F1
#
_cell.length_a   1.000
_cell.length_b   1.000
_cell.length_c   1.000
_cell.angle_alpha   90.00
_cell.angle_beta   90.00
_cell.angle_gamma   90.00
#
_symmetry.space_group_name_H-M   'P 1'
#
loop_
_entity.id
_entity.type
_entity.pdbx_description
1 polymer ?
#
loop_
_entity_poly.entity_id
_entity_poly.type
_entity_poly.pdbx_seq_one_letter_code
_entity_poly.pdbx_strand_id
1 'polypeptide(L)'
;MAPRALVLLPLALLLVFPVLAEETAYSFLLEYEGGAFTLREVQLVLAPAEIRPQSDGRFELALHSFSGAGLYATHFNVATDVVGAPKAEWFDESGKQVVFPQEGAATLSRVAVAVAAPYFPEAQRAVVSEDGRELLAIPLEQFATCNANGRCDPGESPACGDCGCGDHRCLGESYLTCSADCPSGGADGVCDRIADAACDPDCSSGDLDCPRTPRWIFVVIALAGAVVLAGIVLRARR
;
A
#
# COMPACT_ATOMS: atom_id res chain seq x y z
N MET A 1 61.75 -28.64 -16.17
CA MET A 1 61.42 -27.53 -15.26
C MET A 1 60.52 -26.57 -16.02
N ALA A 2 59.21 -26.62 -15.79
CA ALA A 2 58.24 -25.73 -16.43
C ALA A 2 57.72 -24.75 -15.36
N PRO A 3 57.65 -23.43 -15.65
CA PRO A 3 57.15 -22.47 -14.68
C PRO A 3 55.63 -22.60 -14.59
N ARG A 4 55.13 -22.88 -13.38
CA ARG A 4 53.70 -22.85 -13.08
C ARG A 4 53.26 -21.39 -13.06
N ALA A 5 52.58 -20.96 -14.12
CA ALA A 5 51.86 -19.69 -14.14
C ALA A 5 50.73 -19.76 -13.09
N LEU A 6 50.90 -19.02 -12.00
CA LEU A 6 49.91 -18.86 -10.95
C LEU A 6 48.82 -17.92 -11.50
N VAL A 7 47.75 -18.49 -12.04
CA VAL A 7 46.58 -17.74 -12.47
C VAL A 7 45.86 -17.26 -11.21
N LEU A 8 46.08 -16.00 -10.83
CA LEU A 8 45.26 -15.29 -9.85
C LEU A 8 43.88 -15.04 -10.47
N LEU A 9 42.95 -15.94 -10.18
CA LEU A 9 41.54 -15.75 -10.50
C LEU A 9 41.02 -14.58 -9.64
N PRO A 10 40.47 -13.49 -10.22
CA PRO A 10 39.85 -12.46 -9.41
C PRO A 10 38.58 -13.08 -8.80
N LEU A 11 38.59 -13.27 -7.48
CA LEU A 11 37.42 -13.66 -6.71
C LEU A 11 36.46 -12.46 -6.73
N ALA A 12 35.63 -12.40 -7.78
CA ALA A 12 34.50 -11.49 -7.84
C ALA A 12 33.53 -11.90 -6.74
N LEU A 13 33.60 -11.21 -5.61
CA LEU A 13 32.65 -11.30 -4.52
C LEU A 13 31.31 -10.75 -5.06
N LEU A 14 30.48 -11.64 -5.61
CA LEU A 14 29.08 -11.37 -5.94
C LEU A 14 28.37 -11.03 -4.63
N LEU A 15 28.25 -9.74 -4.33
CA LEU A 15 27.31 -9.23 -3.36
C LEU A 15 25.91 -9.54 -3.90
N VAL A 16 25.37 -10.69 -3.49
CA VAL A 16 23.95 -10.99 -3.64
C VAL A 16 23.24 -10.08 -2.65
N PHE A 17 22.88 -8.88 -3.10
CA PHE A 17 21.92 -8.08 -2.36
C PHE A 17 20.62 -8.89 -2.33
N PRO A 18 20.04 -9.17 -1.15
CA PRO A 18 18.71 -9.74 -1.11
C PRO A 18 17.77 -8.70 -1.73
N VAL A 19 17.33 -8.95 -2.96
CA VAL A 19 16.17 -8.24 -3.52
C VAL A 19 15.00 -8.73 -2.67
N LEU A 20 14.45 -7.84 -1.84
CA LEU A 20 13.22 -8.14 -1.14
C LEU A 20 12.15 -8.31 -2.22
N ALA A 21 11.57 -9.51 -2.32
CA ALA A 21 10.42 -9.72 -3.18
C ALA A 21 9.25 -8.91 -2.62
N GLU A 22 8.73 -7.98 -3.41
CA GLU A 22 7.51 -7.25 -3.10
C GLU A 22 6.34 -7.98 -3.76
N GLU A 23 5.28 -8.23 -2.98
CA GLU A 23 4.05 -8.87 -3.42
C GLU A 23 2.89 -7.89 -3.25
N THR A 24 1.87 -8.04 -4.09
CA THR A 24 0.64 -7.24 -3.99
C THR A 24 -0.15 -7.66 -2.75
N ALA A 25 -0.61 -6.68 -1.98
CA ALA A 25 -1.33 -6.88 -0.73
C ALA A 25 -2.47 -5.89 -0.58
N TYR A 26 -3.52 -6.30 0.13
CA TYR A 26 -4.54 -5.38 0.61
C TYR A 26 -4.02 -4.57 1.79
N SER A 27 -4.28 -3.27 1.79
CA SER A 27 -4.12 -2.38 2.94
C SER A 27 -5.48 -1.83 3.34
N PHE A 28 -5.97 -2.25 4.51
CA PHE A 28 -7.23 -1.81 5.09
C PHE A 28 -6.97 -0.72 6.12
N LEU A 29 -7.49 0.49 5.88
CA LEU A 29 -7.54 1.54 6.89
C LEU A 29 -8.91 1.52 7.56
N LEU A 30 -8.94 1.02 8.79
CA LEU A 30 -10.15 0.88 9.59
C LEU A 30 -10.19 1.94 10.68
N GLU A 31 -11.38 2.46 10.96
CA GLU A 31 -11.64 3.28 12.13
C GLU A 31 -12.45 2.49 13.16
N TYR A 32 -11.94 2.44 14.38
CA TYR A 32 -12.56 1.80 15.53
C TYR A 32 -13.13 2.85 16.47
N GLU A 33 -14.42 2.77 16.77
CA GLU A 33 -15.11 3.64 17.73
C GLU A 33 -16.11 2.82 18.54
N GLY A 34 -15.92 2.78 19.87
CA GLY A 34 -16.90 2.19 20.80
C GLY A 34 -17.27 0.72 20.56
N GLY A 35 -16.38 -0.10 19.99
CA GLY A 35 -16.64 -1.51 19.70
C GLY A 35 -17.16 -1.78 18.29
N ALA A 36 -17.30 -0.75 17.45
CA ALA A 36 -17.66 -0.87 16.05
C ALA A 36 -16.49 -0.49 15.15
N PHE A 37 -16.42 -1.11 13.96
CA PHE A 37 -15.47 -0.76 12.92
C PHE A 37 -16.19 -0.09 11.74
N THR A 38 -15.51 0.87 11.12
CA THR A 38 -15.89 1.45 9.85
C THR A 38 -14.69 1.43 8.90
N LEU A 39 -14.96 1.18 7.62
CA LEU A 39 -13.94 1.26 6.59
C LEU A 39 -13.69 2.73 6.24
N ARG A 40 -12.45 3.19 6.33
CA ARG A 40 -12.05 4.47 5.75
C ARG A 40 -11.57 4.29 4.31
N GLU A 41 -10.73 3.30 4.10
CA GLU A 41 -10.10 3.06 2.80
C GLU A 41 -9.63 1.61 2.71
N VAL A 42 -9.67 1.07 1.50
CA VAL A 42 -9.01 -0.18 1.13
C VAL A 42 -8.31 0.04 -0.20
N GLN A 43 -7.04 -0.37 -0.30
CA GLN A 43 -6.23 -0.21 -1.50
C GLN A 43 -5.31 -1.42 -1.68
N LEU A 44 -4.91 -1.68 -2.93
CA LEU A 44 -3.80 -2.59 -3.24
C LEU A 44 -2.48 -1.83 -3.11
N VAL A 45 -1.50 -2.45 -2.46
CA VAL A 45 -0.16 -1.90 -2.30
C VAL A 45 0.89 -2.97 -2.58
N LEU A 46 2.08 -2.55 -2.99
CA LEU A 46 3.27 -3.41 -2.95
C LEU A 46 3.79 -3.48 -1.50
N ALA A 47 3.88 -4.68 -0.97
CA ALA A 47 4.36 -4.95 0.39
C ALA A 47 5.44 -6.06 0.37
N PRO A 48 6.34 -6.12 1.36
CA PRO A 48 7.27 -7.23 1.48
C PRO A 48 6.52 -8.57 1.55
N ALA A 49 7.00 -9.60 0.85
CA ALA A 49 6.35 -10.92 0.73
C ALA A 49 5.98 -11.59 2.08
N GLU A 50 6.66 -11.23 3.17
CA GLU A 50 6.31 -11.70 4.52
C GLU A 50 5.41 -10.72 5.27
N ILE A 51 4.10 -10.71 4.99
CA ILE A 51 3.11 -10.14 5.92
C ILE A 51 3.01 -11.09 7.10
N ARG A 52 3.75 -10.82 8.17
CA ARG A 52 3.74 -11.66 9.37
C ARG A 52 2.34 -11.65 9.99
N PRO A 53 1.65 -12.81 10.05
CA PRO A 53 0.37 -12.90 10.74
C PRO A 53 0.59 -12.58 12.21
N GLN A 54 -0.12 -11.59 12.73
CA GLN A 54 -0.16 -11.36 14.15
C GLN A 54 -1.18 -12.36 14.72
N SER A 55 -0.73 -13.25 15.62
CA SER A 55 -1.48 -14.44 16.04
C SER A 55 -2.17 -14.30 17.39
N ASP A 56 -2.01 -13.15 18.06
CA ASP A 56 -2.50 -12.88 19.42
C ASP A 56 -3.47 -11.68 19.49
N GLY A 57 -4.04 -11.28 18.36
CA GLY A 57 -5.00 -10.18 18.28
C GLY A 57 -6.39 -10.56 18.80
N ARG A 58 -7.08 -9.60 19.43
CA ARG A 58 -8.49 -9.72 19.84
C ARG A 58 -9.45 -9.78 18.66
N PHE A 59 -9.14 -9.05 17.59
CA PHE A 59 -9.97 -8.98 16.39
C PHE A 59 -9.36 -9.85 15.31
N GLU A 60 -10.21 -10.46 14.48
CA GLU A 60 -9.80 -11.23 13.31
C GLU A 60 -10.21 -10.47 12.05
N LEU A 61 -9.32 -10.46 11.06
CA LEU A 61 -9.61 -10.09 9.68
C LEU A 61 -9.50 -11.34 8.81
N ALA A 62 -10.62 -11.78 8.23
CA ALA A 62 -10.70 -12.96 7.37
C ALA A 62 -11.09 -12.58 5.93
N LEU A 63 -10.44 -13.19 4.94
CA LEU A 63 -10.77 -13.04 3.53
C LEU A 63 -11.59 -14.24 3.06
N HIS A 64 -12.67 -13.99 2.34
CA HIS A 64 -13.54 -15.00 1.77
C HIS A 64 -13.67 -14.85 0.27
N SER A 65 -13.70 -15.98 -0.43
CA SER A 65 -14.01 -16.01 -1.86
C SER A 65 -15.52 -15.88 -2.12
N PHE A 66 -15.89 -15.75 -3.40
CA PHE A 66 -17.30 -15.72 -3.83
C PHE A 66 -18.05 -17.04 -3.60
N SER A 67 -17.34 -18.16 -3.49
CA SER A 67 -17.91 -19.45 -3.10
C SER A 67 -18.06 -19.60 -1.57
N GLY A 68 -17.61 -18.60 -0.80
CA GLY A 68 -17.60 -18.61 0.65
C GLY A 68 -16.41 -19.32 1.28
N ALA A 69 -15.45 -19.80 0.48
CA ALA A 69 -14.23 -20.43 1.00
C ALA A 69 -13.35 -19.40 1.73
N GLY A 70 -12.77 -19.78 2.86
CA GLY A 70 -11.80 -18.94 3.57
C GLY A 70 -10.44 -18.97 2.88
N LEU A 71 -9.93 -17.81 2.51
CA LEU A 71 -8.66 -17.64 1.77
C LEU A 71 -7.49 -17.30 2.71
N TYR A 72 -7.76 -16.47 3.72
CA TYR A 72 -6.76 -15.99 4.66
C TYR A 72 -7.44 -15.51 5.95
N ALA A 73 -6.71 -15.57 7.06
CA ALA A 73 -7.12 -14.94 8.31
C ALA A 73 -5.89 -14.44 9.08
N THR A 74 -6.03 -13.28 9.71
CA THR A 74 -5.01 -12.72 10.61
C THR A 74 -5.68 -12.06 11.80
N HIS A 75 -5.01 -12.03 12.95
CA HIS A 75 -5.53 -11.35 14.13
C HIS A 75 -4.82 -10.01 14.32
N PHE A 76 -5.52 -9.01 14.87
CA PHE A 76 -4.96 -7.71 15.18
C PHE A 76 -5.57 -7.11 16.45
N ASN A 77 -4.88 -6.11 17.00
CA ASN A 77 -5.31 -5.38 18.19
C ASN A 77 -5.51 -3.90 17.86
N VAL A 78 -6.42 -3.24 18.60
CA VAL A 78 -6.57 -1.78 18.57
C VAL A 78 -6.07 -1.23 19.89
N ALA A 79 -5.01 -0.43 19.83
CA ALA A 79 -4.47 0.25 21.01
C ALA A 79 -5.30 1.52 21.29
N THR A 80 -6.29 1.41 22.17
CA THR A 80 -7.11 2.54 22.63
C THR A 80 -6.47 3.30 23.78
N ASP A 81 -5.51 2.71 24.47
CA ASP A 81 -4.88 3.31 25.65
C ASP A 81 -3.66 4.14 25.25
N VAL A 82 -3.71 5.44 25.55
CA VAL A 82 -2.55 6.31 25.44
C VAL A 82 -1.84 6.32 26.78
N VAL A 83 -0.68 5.65 26.84
CA VAL A 83 0.22 5.78 27.98
C VAL A 83 1.07 7.03 27.79
N GLY A 84 0.78 8.05 28.60
CA GLY A 84 1.61 9.26 28.64
C GLY A 84 3.00 8.96 29.22
N ALA A 85 4.01 9.73 28.80
CA ALA A 85 5.32 9.67 29.45
C ALA A 85 5.19 9.99 30.95
N PRO A 86 5.85 9.23 31.83
CA PRO A 86 5.75 9.48 33.26
C PRO A 86 6.39 10.84 33.59
N LYS A 87 5.70 11.63 34.44
CA LYS A 87 6.18 12.97 34.79
C LYS A 87 7.40 12.89 35.70
N ALA A 88 8.32 13.85 35.59
CA ALA A 88 9.52 13.91 36.43
C ALA A 88 9.18 13.93 37.93
N GLU A 89 8.08 14.60 38.31
CA GLU A 89 7.56 14.64 39.69
C GLU A 89 7.07 13.30 40.24
N TRP A 90 6.99 12.24 39.41
CA TRP A 90 6.63 10.88 39.87
C TRP A 90 7.83 10.08 40.36
N PHE A 91 9.04 10.61 40.18
CA PHE A 91 10.30 9.98 40.58
C PHE A 91 10.97 10.80 41.69
N ASP A 92 11.63 10.11 42.62
CA ASP A 92 12.50 10.76 43.59
C ASP A 92 13.85 11.17 42.97
N GLU A 93 14.71 11.83 43.74
CA GLU A 93 16.05 12.29 43.28
C GLU A 93 16.97 11.13 42.85
N SER A 94 16.67 9.90 43.25
CA SER A 94 17.41 8.69 42.85
C SER A 94 16.82 8.01 41.60
N GLY A 95 15.76 8.58 41.02
CA GLY A 95 15.09 8.05 39.83
C GLY A 95 14.13 6.90 40.12
N LYS A 96 13.78 6.65 41.40
CA LYS A 96 12.80 5.63 41.76
C LYS A 96 11.40 6.22 41.67
N GLN A 97 10.50 5.52 40.99
CA GLN A 97 9.10 5.92 40.92
C GLN A 97 8.44 5.77 42.30
N VAL A 98 7.93 6.89 42.82
CA VAL A 98 7.26 6.97 44.13
C VAL A 98 5.78 7.36 44.00
N VAL A 99 5.37 7.86 42.83
CA VAL A 99 3.97 8.12 42.50
C VAL A 99 3.51 7.13 41.43
N PHE A 100 2.46 6.39 41.75
CA PHE A 100 1.77 5.48 40.83
C PHE A 100 0.38 6.05 40.56
N PRO A 101 0.23 6.90 39.52
CA PRO A 101 -1.06 7.47 39.20
C PRO A 101 -2.01 6.36 38.74
N GLN A 102 -3.20 6.31 39.34
CA GLN A 102 -4.24 5.35 38.94
C GLN A 102 -5.02 5.80 37.70
N GLU A 103 -4.95 7.09 37.36
CA GLU A 103 -5.55 7.68 36.16
C GLU A 103 -4.43 8.06 35.19
N GLY A 104 -3.99 7.09 34.38
CA GLY A 104 -2.84 7.28 33.49
C GLY A 104 -3.10 6.95 32.01
N ALA A 105 -4.16 6.21 31.71
CA ALA A 105 -4.53 5.90 30.33
C ALA A 105 -5.71 6.77 29.93
N ALA A 106 -5.45 7.78 29.11
CA ALA A 106 -6.53 8.39 28.35
C ALA A 106 -6.98 7.36 27.31
N THR A 107 -8.21 6.87 27.44
CA THR A 107 -8.80 5.98 26.44
C THR A 107 -9.26 6.82 25.25
N LEU A 108 -8.70 6.53 24.07
CA LEU A 108 -9.16 7.11 22.82
C LEU A 108 -10.52 6.51 22.48
N SER A 109 -11.50 7.37 22.25
CA SER A 109 -12.82 6.96 21.78
C SER A 109 -12.82 6.52 20.31
N ARG A 110 -11.86 7.03 19.52
CA ARG A 110 -11.72 6.77 18.08
C ARG A 110 -10.26 6.55 17.72
N VAL A 111 -9.96 5.44 17.04
CA VAL A 111 -8.60 5.05 16.64
C VAL A 111 -8.63 4.57 15.18
N ALA A 112 -7.65 4.99 14.38
CA ALA A 112 -7.42 4.45 13.05
C ALA A 112 -6.34 3.35 13.11
N VAL A 113 -6.61 2.21 12.49
CA VAL A 113 -5.69 1.07 12.41
C VAL A 113 -5.53 0.63 10.97
N ALA A 114 -4.28 0.39 10.55
CA ALA A 114 -3.97 -0.20 9.26
C ALA A 114 -3.73 -1.70 9.44
N VAL A 115 -4.46 -2.52 8.69
CA VAL A 115 -4.29 -3.98 8.68
C VAL A 115 -3.94 -4.40 7.25
N ALA A 116 -2.94 -5.26 7.10
CA ALA A 116 -2.52 -5.78 5.80
C ALA A 116 -2.96 -7.25 5.64
N ALA A 117 -3.32 -7.64 4.42
CA ALA A 117 -3.57 -9.03 4.06
C ALA A 117 -3.03 -9.33 2.66
N PRO A 118 -2.63 -10.58 2.36
CA PRO A 118 -2.19 -10.96 1.01
C PRO A 118 -3.31 -10.74 -0.02
N TYR A 119 -2.93 -10.37 -1.23
CA TYR A 119 -3.87 -10.27 -2.34
C TYR A 119 -4.29 -11.66 -2.84
N PHE A 120 -5.60 -11.84 -3.04
CA PHE A 120 -6.17 -13.02 -3.68
C PHE A 120 -7.12 -12.55 -4.80
N PRO A 121 -6.89 -12.96 -6.06
CA PRO A 121 -7.77 -12.68 -7.19
C PRO A 121 -9.24 -13.01 -6.94
N GLU A 122 -9.51 -14.10 -6.24
CA GLU A 122 -10.85 -14.63 -5.98
C GLU A 122 -11.50 -14.07 -4.71
N ALA A 123 -10.86 -13.13 -4.01
CA ALA A 123 -11.41 -12.55 -2.78
C ALA A 123 -12.65 -11.70 -3.08
N GLN A 124 -13.79 -12.11 -2.52
CA GLN A 124 -15.04 -11.36 -2.61
C GLN A 124 -15.13 -10.29 -1.54
N ARG A 125 -14.75 -10.63 -0.30
CA ARG A 125 -14.95 -9.77 0.86
C ARG A 125 -13.95 -10.07 1.95
N ALA A 126 -13.62 -9.03 2.71
CA ALA A 126 -12.97 -9.16 4.01
C ALA A 126 -14.02 -9.04 5.11
N VAL A 127 -13.86 -9.78 6.19
CA VAL A 127 -14.72 -9.76 7.36
C VAL A 127 -13.87 -9.46 8.58
N VAL A 128 -14.23 -8.40 9.30
CA VAL A 128 -13.68 -8.13 10.64
C VAL A 128 -14.63 -8.75 11.66
N SER A 129 -14.10 -9.58 12.55
CA SER A 129 -14.87 -10.25 13.59
C SER A 129 -14.19 -10.26 14.95
N GLU A 130 -14.98 -10.50 15.98
CA GLU A 130 -14.54 -10.71 17.36
C GLU A 130 -15.28 -11.92 17.92
N ASP A 131 -14.56 -12.93 18.41
CA ASP A 131 -15.14 -14.17 18.94
C ASP A 131 -16.18 -14.82 17.98
N GLY A 132 -15.93 -14.75 16.67
CA GLY A 132 -16.81 -15.26 15.62
C GLY A 132 -18.03 -14.38 15.30
N ARG A 133 -18.21 -13.25 15.99
CA ARG A 133 -19.24 -12.25 15.68
C ARG A 133 -18.71 -11.28 14.63
N GLU A 134 -19.39 -11.22 13.48
CA GLU A 134 -19.10 -10.25 12.43
C GLU A 134 -19.34 -8.81 12.93
N LEU A 135 -18.32 -7.96 12.78
CA LEU A 135 -18.35 -6.54 13.14
C LEU A 135 -18.43 -5.63 11.90
N LEU A 136 -17.77 -6.02 10.81
CA LEU A 136 -17.73 -5.27 9.56
C LEU A 136 -17.46 -6.23 8.39
N ALA A 137 -18.22 -6.10 7.30
CA ALA A 137 -17.93 -6.74 6.02
C ALA A 137 -17.51 -5.68 5.01
N ILE A 138 -16.39 -5.94 4.34
CA ILE A 138 -15.75 -5.04 3.37
C ILE A 138 -15.81 -5.73 2.01
N PRO A 139 -16.52 -5.19 1.02
CA PRO A 139 -16.51 -5.74 -0.33
C PRO A 139 -15.12 -5.56 -0.96
N LEU A 140 -14.62 -6.62 -1.59
CA LEU A 140 -13.35 -6.66 -2.33
C LEU A 140 -13.55 -6.96 -3.81
N GLU A 141 -14.80 -7.09 -4.27
CA GLU A 141 -15.17 -7.48 -5.63
C GLU A 141 -14.55 -6.57 -6.71
N GLN A 142 -14.33 -5.30 -6.37
CA GLN A 142 -13.67 -4.31 -7.24
C GLN A 142 -12.18 -4.57 -7.49
N PHE A 143 -11.54 -5.39 -6.66
CA PHE A 143 -10.14 -5.81 -6.80
C PHE A 143 -10.03 -7.25 -7.27
N ALA A 144 -11.15 -7.98 -7.37
CA ALA A 144 -11.15 -9.37 -7.76
C ALA A 144 -10.87 -9.52 -9.26
N THR A 145 -9.89 -10.35 -9.61
CA THR A 145 -9.54 -10.68 -10.99
C THR A 145 -9.84 -12.14 -11.31
N CYS A 146 -9.71 -12.54 -12.58
CA CYS A 146 -9.75 -13.94 -12.95
C CYS A 146 -8.74 -14.75 -12.11
N ASN A 147 -9.11 -15.98 -11.73
CA ASN A 147 -8.32 -16.79 -10.83
C ASN A 147 -6.95 -17.20 -11.44
N ALA A 148 -6.08 -17.85 -10.66
CA ALA A 148 -4.73 -18.24 -11.08
C ALA A 148 -4.67 -19.15 -12.32
N ASN A 149 -5.79 -19.72 -12.77
CA ASN A 149 -5.87 -20.53 -14.00
C ASN A 149 -6.21 -19.70 -15.25
N GLY A 150 -6.45 -18.39 -15.11
CA GLY A 150 -6.76 -17.45 -16.19
C GLY A 150 -8.17 -17.64 -16.76
N ARG A 151 -9.10 -18.23 -16.00
CA ARG A 151 -10.50 -18.44 -16.43
C ARG A 151 -11.49 -17.95 -15.38
N CYS A 152 -12.66 -17.55 -15.87
CA CYS A 152 -13.82 -17.26 -15.04
C CYS A 152 -14.57 -18.54 -14.71
N ASP A 153 -14.42 -19.03 -13.48
CA ASP A 153 -15.22 -20.15 -12.99
C ASP A 153 -16.56 -19.63 -12.42
N PRO A 154 -17.70 -20.28 -12.73
CA PRO A 154 -19.00 -19.86 -12.21
C PRO A 154 -19.03 -19.87 -10.68
N GLY A 155 -19.22 -18.69 -10.08
CA GLY A 155 -19.23 -18.53 -8.63
C GLY A 155 -17.95 -17.94 -8.03
N GLU A 156 -17.02 -17.43 -8.85
CA GLU A 156 -15.74 -16.88 -8.39
C GLU A 156 -15.51 -15.39 -8.63
N SER A 157 -16.32 -14.69 -9.46
CA SER A 157 -16.43 -13.21 -9.50
C SER A 157 -17.55 -12.77 -10.47
N PRO A 158 -18.40 -11.77 -10.13
CA PRO A 158 -19.38 -11.17 -11.04
C PRO A 158 -18.74 -10.19 -12.05
N ALA A 159 -17.49 -9.76 -11.82
CA ALA A 159 -16.72 -8.92 -12.75
C ALA A 159 -16.06 -9.74 -13.87
N CYS A 160 -16.28 -11.06 -13.89
CA CYS A 160 -15.63 -11.99 -14.79
C CYS A 160 -16.36 -12.09 -16.14
N GLY A 161 -16.50 -10.96 -16.84
CA GLY A 161 -16.92 -10.89 -18.23
C GLY A 161 -15.73 -10.57 -19.12
N ASP A 162 -15.31 -11.55 -19.95
CA ASP A 162 -14.06 -11.58 -20.73
C ASP A 162 -12.82 -11.18 -19.91
N CYS A 163 -12.03 -12.18 -19.46
CA CYS A 163 -10.68 -11.97 -18.90
C CYS A 163 -9.75 -11.39 -19.99
N GLY A 164 -9.95 -10.12 -20.32
CA GLY A 164 -9.63 -9.52 -21.59
C GLY A 164 -8.32 -8.76 -21.63
N CYS A 165 -7.32 -9.14 -20.84
CA CYS A 165 -5.99 -8.56 -21.00
C CYS A 165 -5.51 -8.81 -22.45
N GLY A 166 -5.43 -7.74 -23.24
CA GLY A 166 -5.21 -7.71 -24.68
C GLY A 166 -6.34 -7.09 -25.53
N ASP A 167 -7.37 -6.46 -24.94
CA ASP A 167 -8.41 -5.70 -25.66
C ASP A 167 -8.11 -4.19 -25.79
N HIS A 168 -7.02 -3.73 -25.16
CA HIS A 168 -6.54 -2.35 -25.07
C HIS A 168 -7.48 -1.40 -24.31
N ARG A 169 -8.25 -1.89 -23.34
CA ARG A 169 -9.18 -1.09 -22.54
C ARG A 169 -9.11 -1.47 -21.05
N CYS A 170 -8.93 -0.47 -20.19
CA CYS A 170 -9.01 -0.64 -18.73
C CYS A 170 -10.46 -0.67 -18.22
N LEU A 171 -11.18 -1.77 -18.47
CA LEU A 171 -12.56 -1.95 -18.02
C LEU A 171 -12.63 -3.01 -16.92
N GLY A 172 -12.33 -2.60 -15.69
CA GLY A 172 -12.26 -3.52 -14.53
C GLY A 172 -10.91 -4.22 -14.38
N GLU A 173 -9.91 -3.77 -15.14
CA GLU A 173 -8.49 -4.15 -15.04
C GLU A 173 -7.68 -2.92 -14.62
N SER A 174 -6.50 -3.15 -14.05
CA SER A 174 -5.55 -2.14 -13.57
C SER A 174 -4.12 -2.49 -13.96
N TYR A 175 -3.17 -1.58 -13.83
CA TYR A 175 -1.77 -1.82 -14.18
C TYR A 175 -1.18 -3.03 -13.45
N LEU A 176 -1.55 -3.23 -12.18
CA LEU A 176 -1.11 -4.39 -11.40
C LEU A 176 -1.73 -5.72 -11.87
N THR A 177 -2.89 -5.66 -12.52
CA THR A 177 -3.67 -6.85 -12.91
C THR A 177 -3.59 -7.17 -14.41
N CYS A 178 -3.41 -6.15 -15.26
CA CYS A 178 -3.13 -6.23 -16.70
C CYS A 178 -2.29 -5.02 -17.17
N SER A 179 -0.98 -5.07 -16.99
CA SER A 179 -0.06 -4.03 -17.49
C SER A 179 0.05 -3.91 -19.01
N ALA A 180 -0.51 -4.88 -19.75
CA ALA A 180 -0.52 -4.87 -21.21
C ALA A 180 -1.53 -3.86 -21.79
N ASP A 181 -2.68 -3.69 -21.13
CA ASP A 181 -3.75 -2.77 -21.55
C ASP A 181 -3.85 -1.54 -20.66
N CYS A 182 -3.50 -1.67 -19.37
CA CYS A 182 -3.45 -0.58 -18.41
C CYS A 182 -1.99 -0.20 -18.16
N PRO A 183 -1.46 0.82 -18.84
CA PRO A 183 -0.11 1.28 -18.58
C PRO A 183 -0.03 1.96 -17.22
N SER A 184 1.14 1.85 -16.62
CA SER A 184 1.54 2.52 -15.38
C SER A 184 1.30 4.04 -15.46
N GLY A 185 0.84 4.63 -14.37
CA GLY A 185 0.36 6.02 -14.32
C GLY A 185 -1.02 6.28 -14.97
N GLY A 186 -1.81 5.23 -15.24
CA GLY A 186 -3.16 5.32 -15.78
C GLY A 186 -4.24 5.46 -14.70
N ALA A 187 -5.41 6.04 -15.04
CA ALA A 187 -6.57 6.04 -14.14
C ALA A 187 -7.30 4.69 -14.22
N ASP A 188 -6.96 3.78 -13.32
CA ASP A 188 -7.45 2.40 -13.28
C ASP A 188 -7.92 1.93 -11.89
N GLY A 189 -7.97 2.84 -10.91
CA GLY A 189 -8.45 2.61 -9.56
C GLY A 189 -7.41 1.99 -8.61
N VAL A 190 -6.16 1.82 -9.06
CA VAL A 190 -5.05 1.32 -8.25
C VAL A 190 -3.90 2.32 -8.32
N CYS A 191 -3.32 2.63 -7.16
CA CYS A 191 -2.13 3.47 -7.05
C CYS A 191 -0.87 2.59 -7.15
N ASP A 192 -0.15 2.64 -8.27
CA ASP A 192 1.00 1.77 -8.55
C ASP A 192 2.24 2.07 -7.68
N ARG A 193 2.45 3.35 -7.31
CA ARG A 193 3.61 3.89 -6.56
C ARG A 193 4.97 3.52 -7.15
N ILE A 194 5.05 3.31 -8.46
CA ILE A 194 6.31 3.01 -9.14
C ILE A 194 7.03 4.33 -9.50
N ALA A 195 8.35 4.26 -9.65
CA ALA A 195 9.15 5.35 -10.20
C ALA A 195 9.43 5.08 -11.69
N ASP A 196 8.51 5.43 -12.58
CA ASP A 196 8.54 5.22 -14.02
C ASP A 196 8.37 6.50 -14.87
N ALA A 197 8.33 7.66 -14.22
CA ALA A 197 8.08 8.99 -14.79
C ALA A 197 6.64 9.23 -15.28
N ALA A 198 5.69 8.36 -14.96
CA ALA A 198 4.26 8.56 -15.14
C ALA A 198 3.60 8.82 -13.78
N CYS A 199 2.67 9.78 -13.72
CA CYS A 199 1.99 10.11 -12.47
C CYS A 199 0.65 9.40 -12.44
N ASP A 200 0.48 8.47 -11.52
CA ASP A 200 -0.76 7.74 -11.30
C ASP A 200 -1.84 8.65 -10.67
N PRO A 201 -2.96 8.89 -11.37
CA PRO A 201 -4.04 9.75 -10.90
C PRO A 201 -4.89 9.13 -9.77
N ASP A 202 -4.80 7.83 -9.52
CA ASP A 202 -5.49 7.15 -8.41
C ASP A 202 -4.71 7.23 -7.09
N CYS A 203 -3.44 7.65 -7.15
CA CYS A 203 -2.66 7.94 -5.96
C CYS A 203 -3.10 9.24 -5.27
N SER A 204 -3.92 9.11 -4.21
CA SER A 204 -4.35 10.23 -3.35
C SER A 204 -3.18 11.00 -2.72
N SER A 205 -2.09 10.32 -2.40
CA SER A 205 -0.75 10.87 -2.17
C SER A 205 0.29 9.75 -2.20
N GLY A 206 1.44 9.95 -2.84
CA GLY A 206 2.59 9.03 -2.70
C GLY A 206 3.04 8.28 -3.94
N ASP A 207 2.49 8.57 -5.12
CA ASP A 207 3.18 8.28 -6.38
C ASP A 207 4.53 9.01 -6.41
N LEU A 208 5.59 8.31 -6.84
CA LEU A 208 6.96 8.79 -6.77
C LEU A 208 7.28 9.83 -7.85
N ASP A 209 6.52 9.82 -8.95
CA ASP A 209 6.71 10.66 -10.12
C ASP A 209 5.73 11.83 -10.20
N CYS A 210 4.63 11.77 -9.45
CA CYS A 210 3.68 12.87 -9.36
C CYS A 210 4.36 14.14 -8.83
N PRO A 211 4.40 15.24 -9.63
CA PRO A 211 5.13 16.43 -9.26
C PRO A 211 4.50 17.10 -8.03
N ARG A 212 5.26 17.20 -6.94
CA ARG A 212 4.98 18.17 -5.86
C ARG A 212 5.26 19.63 -6.28
N THR A 213 5.37 19.91 -7.57
CA THR A 213 5.73 21.23 -8.08
C THR A 213 4.52 21.92 -8.71
N PRO A 214 4.12 23.09 -8.20
CA PRO A 214 2.91 23.76 -8.64
C PRO A 214 3.07 24.27 -10.08
N ARG A 215 2.02 24.08 -10.90
CA ARG A 215 1.96 24.37 -12.35
C ARG A 215 2.41 25.78 -12.75
N TRP A 216 2.46 26.75 -11.83
CA TRP A 216 2.92 28.12 -12.10
C TRP A 216 4.41 28.22 -12.45
N ILE A 217 5.24 27.23 -12.08
CA ILE A 217 6.65 27.21 -12.48
C ILE A 217 6.82 27.17 -14.00
N PHE A 218 5.97 26.42 -14.72
CA PHE A 218 6.01 26.39 -16.19
C PHE A 218 5.58 27.72 -16.81
N VAL A 219 4.68 28.46 -16.16
CA VAL A 219 4.26 29.81 -16.60
C VAL A 219 5.41 30.81 -16.43
N VAL A 220 6.16 30.73 -15.32
CA VAL A 220 7.32 31.59 -15.08
C VAL A 220 8.46 31.32 -16.07
N ILE A 221 8.74 30.04 -16.37
CA ILE A 221 9.76 29.66 -17.36
C ILE A 221 9.37 30.15 -18.76
N ALA A 222 8.10 30.02 -19.16
CA ALA A 222 7.61 30.52 -20.45
C ALA A 222 7.72 32.04 -20.57
N LEU A 223 7.37 32.78 -19.51
CA LEU A 223 7.52 34.25 -19.46
C LEU A 223 8.99 34.68 -19.54
N ALA A 224 9.88 34.02 -18.78
CA ALA A 224 11.31 34.30 -18.82
C ALA A 224 11.90 34.04 -20.22
N GLY A 225 11.51 32.93 -20.86
CA GLY A 225 11.87 32.61 -22.24
C GLY A 225 11.42 33.68 -23.23
N ALA A 226 10.18 34.16 -23.12
CA ALA A 226 9.64 35.22 -23.98
C ALA A 226 10.41 36.55 -23.82
N VAL A 227 10.82 36.91 -22.60
CA VAL A 227 11.62 38.12 -22.33
C VAL A 227 13.02 38.01 -22.96
N VAL A 228 13.66 36.84 -22.84
CA VAL A 228 14.98 36.60 -23.46
C VAL A 228 14.88 36.67 -24.99
N LEU A 229 13.86 36.04 -25.59
CA LEU A 229 13.60 36.10 -27.03
C LEU A 229 13.32 37.54 -27.49
N ALA A 230 12.50 38.30 -26.77
CA ALA A 230 12.25 39.71 -27.06
C ALA A 230 13.54 40.54 -26.98
N GLY A 231 14.39 40.28 -25.98
CA GLY A 231 15.69 40.93 -25.83
C GLY A 231 16.65 40.62 -26.99
N ILE A 232 16.69 39.37 -27.46
CA ILE A 232 17.49 38.96 -28.63
C ILE A 232 16.98 39.65 -29.90
N VAL A 233 15.66 39.68 -30.12
CA VAL A 233 15.05 40.34 -31.30
C VAL A 233 15.28 41.86 -31.27
N LEU A 234 15.19 42.50 -30.11
CA LEU A 234 15.46 43.93 -29.95
C LEU A 234 16.93 44.26 -30.18
N ARG A 235 17.85 43.36 -29.80
CA ARG A 235 19.29 43.50 -30.05
C ARG A 235 19.67 43.24 -31.51
N ALA A 236 18.93 42.38 -32.21
CA ALA A 236 19.13 42.12 -33.64
C ALA A 236 18.56 43.22 -34.56
N ARG A 237 17.69 44.11 -34.03
CA ARG A 237 17.11 45.26 -34.75
C ARG A 237 17.86 46.59 -34.54
N ARG A 238 18.88 46.63 -33.68
CA ARG A 238 19.79 47.77 -33.53
C ARG A 238 21.09 47.49 -34.28
#